data_AF-A0A8E8EYT3-F1
#
_entry.id   AF-A0A8E8EYT3-F1
#
_cell.length_a   1.000
_cell.length_b   1.000
_cell.length_c   1.000
_cell.angle_alpha   90.00
_cell.angle_beta   90.00
_cell.angle_gamma   90.00
#
_symmetry.space_group_name_H-M   'P 1'
#
loop_
_entity.id
_entity.type
_entity.pdbx_description
1 polymer ?
#
loop_
_entity_poly.entity_id
_entity_poly.type
_entity_poly.pdbx_seq_one_letter_code
_entity_poly.pdbx_strand_id
1 'polypeptide(L)' 'MEEPADSARKAAEYRHDDGSAEIVFATDDGRVLTVREYPDEAAFEAATADAEYVGRHEGVSNLPGVEAFRDADES' A
#
# COMPACT_ATOMS: atom_id res chain seq x y z
N MET A 1 -20.24 24.15 2.23
CA MET A 1 -18.79 23.88 2.33
C MET A 1 -18.54 22.72 1.40
N GLU A 2 -17.82 22.94 0.30
CA GLU A 2 -17.27 21.84 -0.49
C GLU A 2 -16.10 21.27 0.32
N GLU A 3 -16.18 20.00 0.69
CA GLU A 3 -15.01 19.27 1.20
C GLU A 3 -13.92 19.36 0.12
N PRO A 4 -12.66 19.68 0.48
CA PRO A 4 -11.61 19.81 -0.51
C PRO A 4 -11.51 18.47 -1.25
N ALA A 5 -11.57 18.50 -2.58
CA ALA A 5 -11.45 17.33 -3.47
C ALA A 5 -10.15 16.51 -3.28
N ASP A 6 -9.28 16.94 -2.37
CA ASP A 6 -8.05 16.31 -1.92
C ASP A 6 -8.27 15.12 -0.96
N SER A 7 -9.41 15.05 -0.25
CA SER A 7 -9.67 13.96 0.71
C SER A 7 -10.09 12.65 0.03
N ALA A 8 -10.81 12.70 -1.10
CA ALA A 8 -11.36 11.53 -1.77
C ALA A 8 -10.30 10.61 -2.42
N ARG A 9 -9.07 11.11 -2.63
CA ARG A 9 -7.97 10.32 -3.19
C ARG A 9 -7.01 9.77 -2.15
N LYS A 10 -7.12 10.23 -0.90
CA LYS A 10 -6.22 9.80 0.17
C LYS A 10 -6.63 8.38 0.59
N ALA A 11 -5.79 7.40 0.24
CA ALA A 11 -6.06 5.97 0.45
C ALA A 11 -7.27 5.45 -0.36
N ALA A 12 -7.43 5.89 -1.61
CA ALA A 12 -8.44 5.32 -2.50
C ALA A 12 -8.16 3.83 -2.77
N GLU A 13 -9.20 2.99 -2.69
CA GLU A 13 -9.17 1.56 -3.05
C GLU A 13 -9.64 1.37 -4.49
N TYR A 14 -8.91 0.57 -5.25
CA TYR A 14 -9.27 0.10 -6.59
C TYR A 14 -9.34 -1.42 -6.60
N ARG A 15 -10.29 -1.96 -7.36
CA ARG A 15 -10.38 -3.40 -7.63
C ARG A 15 -10.12 -3.65 -9.10
N HIS A 16 -9.31 -4.66 -9.35
CA HIS A 16 -8.88 -5.03 -10.69
C HIS A 16 -9.56 -6.32 -11.12
N ASP A 17 -9.65 -6.54 -12.44
CA ASP A 17 -10.28 -7.74 -13.02
C ASP A 17 -9.51 -9.04 -12.70
N ASP A 18 -8.22 -8.92 -12.34
CA ASP A 18 -7.38 -10.03 -11.87
C ASP A 18 -7.67 -10.43 -10.41
N GLY A 19 -8.65 -9.78 -9.76
CA GLY A 19 -9.04 -10.05 -8.39
C GLY A 19 -8.18 -9.34 -7.34
N SER A 20 -7.17 -8.57 -7.75
CA SER A 20 -6.35 -7.79 -6.83
C SER A 20 -7.06 -6.51 -6.37
N ALA A 21 -6.73 -6.07 -5.16
CA ALA A 21 -7.15 -4.79 -4.60
C ALA A 21 -5.92 -3.89 -4.40
N GLU A 22 -6.03 -2.61 -4.75
CA GLU A 22 -4.93 -1.66 -4.63
C GLU A 22 -5.35 -0.43 -3.83
N ILE A 23 -4.57 -0.09 -2.80
CA ILE A 23 -4.71 1.13 -2.02
C ILE A 23 -3.66 2.13 -2.50
N VAL A 24 -4.09 3.32 -2.88
CA VAL A 24 -3.26 4.34 -3.54
C VAL A 24 -3.00 5.54 -2.63
N PHE A 25 -1.74 5.95 -2.54
CA PHE A 25 -1.26 7.14 -1.83
C PHE A 25 -0.52 8.06 -2.79
N ALA A 26 -1.06 9.25 -3.05
CA ALA A 26 -0.34 10.29 -3.76
C ALA A 26 0.66 10.99 -2.81
N THR A 27 1.89 11.22 -3.30
CA THR A 27 2.92 11.99 -2.60
C THR A 27 2.94 13.44 -3.11
N ASP A 28 3.45 14.37 -2.29
CA ASP A 28 3.56 15.79 -2.65
C ASP A 28 4.45 16.04 -3.89
N ASP A 29 5.40 15.13 -4.18
CA ASP A 29 6.26 15.20 -5.37
C ASP A 29 5.59 14.68 -6.66
N GLY A 30 4.28 14.35 -6.60
CA GLY A 30 3.54 13.80 -7.74
C GLY A 30 3.81 12.32 -8.03
N ARG A 31 4.57 11.63 -7.17
CA ARG A 31 4.71 10.17 -7.21
C ARG A 31 3.51 9.51 -6.57
N VAL A 32 3.22 8.27 -6.96
CA VAL A 32 2.14 7.45 -6.41
C VAL A 32 2.76 6.21 -5.76
N LEU A 33 2.39 5.95 -4.51
CA LEU A 33 2.73 4.73 -3.79
C LEU A 33 1.47 3.87 -3.70
N THR A 34 1.63 2.55 -3.86
CA THR A 34 0.51 1.63 -3.76
C THR A 34 0.81 0.47 -2.84
N VAL A 35 -0.23 -0.02 -2.15
CA VAL A 35 -0.25 -1.30 -1.46
C VAL A 35 -1.23 -2.17 -2.22
N ARG A 36 -0.75 -3.27 -2.80
CA ARG A 36 -1.57 -4.17 -3.61
C ARG A 36 -1.69 -5.53 -2.94
N GLU A 37 -2.93 -5.97 -2.73
CA GLU A 37 -3.29 -7.30 -2.28
C GLU A 37 -3.62 -8.15 -3.51
N TYR A 38 -3.01 -9.34 -3.59
CA TYR A 38 -3.28 -10.33 -4.63
C TYR A 38 -4.24 -11.38 -4.08
N PRO A 39 -5.10 -12.00 -4.93
CA PRO A 39 -6.03 -13.03 -4.49
C PRO A 39 -5.30 -14.27 -3.92
N ASP A 40 -4.09 -14.55 -4.41
CA ASP A 40 -3.25 -15.66 -3.98
C ASP A 40 -1.77 -15.44 -4.37
N GLU A 41 -0.89 -16.30 -3.87
CA GLU A 41 0.56 -16.24 -4.09
C GLU A 41 0.93 -16.47 -5.57
N ALA A 42 0.22 -17.35 -6.29
CA ALA A 42 0.51 -17.60 -7.70
C ALA A 42 0.21 -16.38 -8.57
N ALA A 43 -0.85 -15.63 -8.24
CA ALA A 43 -1.15 -14.35 -8.87
C ALA A 43 -0.05 -13.30 -8.60
N PHE A 44 0.49 -13.25 -7.37
CA PHE A 44 1.63 -12.39 -7.03
C PHE A 44 2.89 -12.74 -7.84
N GLU A 45 3.25 -14.03 -7.90
CA GLU A 45 4.42 -14.50 -8.65
C GLU A 45 4.29 -14.15 -10.13
N ALA A 46 3.11 -14.38 -10.72
CA ALA A 46 2.85 -14.04 -12.11
C ALA A 46 2.94 -12.52 -12.35
N ALA A 47 2.38 -11.70 -11.46
CA ALA A 47 2.39 -10.24 -11.59
C ALA A 47 3.79 -9.62 -11.39
N THR A 48 4.68 -10.31 -10.68
CA THR A 48 6.04 -9.84 -10.37
C THR A 48 7.12 -10.56 -11.17
N ALA A 49 6.76 -11.45 -12.08
CA ALA A 49 7.70 -12.30 -12.82
C ALA A 49 8.77 -11.51 -13.59
N ASP A 50 8.40 -10.33 -14.12
CA ASP A 50 9.28 -9.44 -14.86
C ASP A 50 9.87 -8.31 -14.00
N ALA A 51 9.61 -8.29 -12.69
CA ALA A 51 10.08 -7.26 -11.78
C ALA A 51 11.48 -7.56 -11.23
N GLU A 52 12.29 -6.52 -11.07
CA GLU A 52 13.56 -6.64 -10.34
C GLU A 52 13.31 -6.53 -8.83
N TYR A 53 13.66 -7.59 -8.09
CA TYR A 53 13.68 -7.53 -6.64
C TYR A 53 14.88 -6.72 -6.13
N VAL A 54 14.62 -5.50 -5.67
CA VAL A 54 15.66 -4.56 -5.17
C VAL A 54 15.82 -4.56 -3.64
N GLY A 55 15.16 -5.47 -2.93
CA GLY A 55 15.19 -5.54 -1.47
C GLY A 55 14.08 -4.75 -0.78
N ARG A 56 14.19 -4.61 0.56
CA ARG A 56 13.19 -3.92 1.39
C ARG A 56 13.41 -2.41 1.35
N HIS A 57 12.35 -1.66 1.07
CA HIS A 57 12.38 -0.20 1.11
C HIS A 57 12.88 0.31 2.48
N GLU A 58 13.93 1.14 2.49
CA GLU A 58 14.58 1.59 3.73
C GLU A 58 13.62 2.27 4.69
N GLY A 59 12.70 3.08 4.16
CA GLY A 59 11.66 3.73 4.95
C GLY A 59 10.71 2.75 5.66
N VAL A 60 10.53 1.54 5.14
CA VAL A 60 9.72 0.47 5.77
C VAL A 60 10.58 -0.40 6.69
N SER A 61 11.85 -0.58 6.38
CA SER A 61 12.81 -1.29 7.23
C SER A 61 12.99 -0.62 8.59
N ASN A 62 12.89 0.71 8.63
CA ASN A 62 13.02 1.50 9.84
C ASN A 62 11.71 1.65 10.63
N LEU A 63 10.59 1.17 10.11
CA LEU A 63 9.33 1.20 10.86
C LEU A 63 9.39 0.17 12.00
N PRO A 64 8.90 0.53 13.19
CA PRO A 64 8.80 -0.44 14.27
C PRO A 64 7.88 -1.59 13.86
N GLY A 65 8.19 -2.80 14.34
CA GLY A 65 7.34 -3.96 14.11
C GLY A 65 5.95 -3.78 14.73
N VAL A 66 4.99 -4.60 14.30
CA VAL A 66 3.60 -4.58 14.81
C VAL A 66 3.51 -4.68 16.33
N GLU A 67 4.50 -5.32 16.96
CA GLU A 67 4.63 -5.46 18.42
C GLU A 67 4.70 -4.11 19.14
N ALA A 68 5.35 -3.10 18.54
CA ALA A 68 5.48 -1.77 19.15
C ALA A 68 4.17 -0.97 19.18
N PHE A 69 3.15 -1.41 18.44
CA PHE A 69 1.83 -0.77 18.39
C PHE A 69 0.79 -1.47 19.28
N ARG A 70 1.13 -2.62 19.89
CA ARG A 70 0.22 -3.39 20.74
C ARG A 70 0.07 -2.81 22.15
N ASP A 71 1.06 -2.07 22.66
CA ASP A 71 1.04 -1.46 24.00
C ASP A 71 0.14 -0.21 24.11
N ALA A 72 -0.43 0.29 23.01
CA ALA A 72 -1.26 1.50 23.01
C ALA A 72 -2.76 1.24 23.22
N ASP A 73 -3.21 -0.02 23.28
CA ASP A 73 -4.62 -0.42 23.39
C ASP A 73 -5.03 -0.84 24.82
N GLU A 74 -4.15 -0.65 25.81
CA GLU A 74 -4.48 -0.78 27.24
C GLU A 74 -4.58 0.61 27.89
N SER A 75 -5.71 1.32 27.71
CA SER A 75 -6.07 2.51 28.50
C SER A 75 -7.59 2.67 28.62
#